data_AF-A0A8T3XPF4-F1
#
_entry.id   AF-A0A8T3XPF4-F1
#
_cell.length_a   1.000
_cell.length_b   1.000
_cell.length_c   1.000
_cell.angle_alpha   90.00
_cell.angle_beta   90.00
_cell.angle_gamma   90.00
#
_symmetry.space_group_name_H-M   'P 1'
#
loop_
_entity.id
_entity.type
_entity.pdbx_description
1 polymer ?
#
loop_
_entity_poly.entity_id
_entity_poly.type
_entity_poly.pdbx_seq_one_letter_code
_entity_poly.pdbx_strand_id
1 'polypeptide(L)' 'MNLKINWNHKRAKHAIERMWLRGISRKDIVNAIQRGQKRIQKKTNLIEAFHSYYSVVYSEYFFKKNEIHKVYPVTVKIW' A
#
# COMPACT_ATOMS: atom_id res chain seq x y z
N MET A 1 8.42 -13.54 8.30
CA MET A 1 7.35 -12.56 7.98
C MET A 1 7.08 -12.46 6.49
N ASN A 2 5.88 -12.86 6.05
CA ASN A 2 5.50 -12.94 4.63
C ASN A 2 4.53 -11.81 4.25
N LEU A 3 4.97 -10.85 3.43
CA LEU A 3 4.17 -9.72 2.96
C LEU A 3 3.28 -10.16 1.79
N LYS A 4 1.95 -10.13 1.97
CA LYS A 4 0.96 -10.43 0.94
C LYS A 4 0.13 -9.20 0.61
N ILE A 5 0.37 -8.61 -0.54
CA ILE A 5 -0.43 -7.50 -1.06
C ILE A 5 -1.61 -8.05 -1.85
N ASN A 6 -2.82 -7.58 -1.54
CA ASN A 6 -4.02 -7.98 -2.26
C ASN A 6 -4.18 -7.15 -3.54
N TRP A 7 -3.84 -7.76 -4.67
CA TRP A 7 -3.98 -7.17 -6.00
C TRP A 7 -5.32 -7.49 -6.69
N ASN A 8 -6.32 -7.99 -5.96
CA ASN A 8 -7.62 -8.26 -6.54
C ASN A 8 -8.20 -6.97 -7.15
N HIS A 9 -8.39 -6.97 -8.47
CA HIS A 9 -8.84 -5.82 -9.23
C HIS A 9 -10.15 -5.23 -8.71
N LYS A 10 -11.06 -5.99 -8.09
CA LYS A 10 -12.29 -5.42 -7.51
C LYS A 10 -12.03 -4.60 -6.25
N ARG A 11 -11.06 -5.00 -5.42
CA ARG A 11 -10.77 -4.36 -4.13
C ARG A 11 -9.71 -3.28 -4.23
N ALA A 12 -8.73 -3.47 -5.12
CA ALA A 12 -7.63 -2.53 -5.33
C ALA A 12 -7.79 -1.72 -6.63
N LYS A 13 -8.98 -1.73 -7.26
CA LYS A 13 -9.25 -1.06 -8.56
C LYS A 13 -8.66 0.34 -8.61
N HIS A 14 -9.05 1.15 -7.64
CA HIS A 14 -8.67 2.55 -7.57
C HIS A 14 -7.16 2.72 -7.46
N ALA A 15 -6.50 1.97 -6.56
CA ALA A 15 -5.05 1.99 -6.43
C ALA A 15 -4.34 1.58 -7.74
N ILE A 16 -4.80 0.51 -8.40
CA ILE A 16 -4.20 -0.01 -9.63
C ILE A 16 -4.33 1.00 -10.77
N GLU A 17 -5.51 1.59 -10.97
CA GLU A 17 -5.72 2.63 -11.98
C GLU A 17 -4.82 3.84 -11.72
N ARG A 18 -4.77 4.27 -10.46
CA ARG A 18 -3.90 5.37 -10.00
C ARG A 18 -2.42 5.08 -10.17
N MET A 19 -1.99 3.83 -10.08
CA MET A 19 -0.62 3.41 -10.34
C MET A 19 -0.29 3.52 -11.82
N TRP A 20 -1.13 2.93 -12.68
CA TRP A 20 -0.93 2.91 -14.13
C TRP A 20 -0.89 4.30 -14.72
N LEU A 21 -1.82 5.18 -14.29
CA LEU A 21 -1.85 6.58 -14.72
C LEU A 21 -0.59 7.37 -14.38
N ARG A 22 0.23 6.88 -13.42
CA ARG A 22 1.39 7.60 -12.87
C ARG A 22 2.71 6.89 -13.13
N GLY A 23 2.69 5.80 -13.91
CA GLY A 23 3.89 5.00 -14.17
C GLY A 23 4.47 4.33 -12.92
N ILE A 24 3.66 4.10 -11.89
CA ILE A 24 4.11 3.46 -10.64
C ILE A 24 3.90 1.95 -10.77
N SER A 25 4.98 1.17 -10.67
CA SER A 25 4.90 -0.28 -10.78
C SER A 25 4.46 -0.96 -9.48
N ARG A 26 4.10 -2.24 -9.54
CA ARG A 26 3.84 -3.04 -8.32
C ARG A 26 5.07 -3.13 -7.42
N LYS A 27 6.27 -3.15 -8.01
CA LYS A 27 7.54 -3.18 -7.27
C LYS A 27 7.73 -1.88 -6.48
N ASP A 28 7.35 -0.75 -7.06
CA ASP A 28 7.40 0.56 -6.39
C ASP A 28 6.47 0.60 -5.18
N ILE A 29 5.24 0.08 -5.30
CA ILE A 29 4.35 -0.07 -4.15
C ILE A 29 4.95 -0.94 -3.04
N VAL A 30 5.53 -2.10 -3.41
CA VAL A 30 6.19 -2.98 -2.43
C VAL A 30 7.32 -2.22 -1.73
N ASN A 31 8.15 -1.50 -2.48
CA ASN A 31 9.24 -0.68 -1.94
C ASN A 31 8.72 0.40 -0.99
N ALA A 32 7.64 1.11 -1.34
CA ALA A 32 7.03 2.12 -0.48
C ALA A 32 6.49 1.52 0.82
N ILE A 33 5.80 0.38 0.75
CA ILE A 33 5.29 -0.30 1.95
C ILE A 33 6.41 -0.81 2.86
N GLN A 34 7.52 -1.28 2.30
CA GLN A 34 8.63 -1.85 3.07
C GLN A 34 9.60 -0.80 3.61
N ARG A 35 9.93 0.22 2.80
CA ARG A 35 11.01 1.18 3.05
C ARG A 35 10.54 2.62 3.19
N GLY A 36 9.31 2.91 2.80
CA GLY A 36 8.76 4.25 2.84
C GLY A 36 8.54 4.75 4.27
N GLN A 37 8.55 6.07 4.43
CA GLN A 37 8.21 6.72 5.69
C GLN A 37 6.71 6.58 5.95
N LYS A 38 6.33 5.94 7.06
CA LYS A 38 4.93 5.60 7.35
C LYS A 38 4.28 6.63 8.26
N ARG A 39 3.06 7.02 7.91
CA ARG A 39 2.18 7.85 8.73
C ARG A 39 0.84 7.15 8.91
N ILE A 40 0.42 6.98 10.16
CA ILE A 40 -0.90 6.43 10.49
C ILE A 40 -1.92 7.56 10.51
N GLN A 41 -3.00 7.40 9.76
CA GLN A 41 -4.16 8.28 9.77
C GLN A 41 -5.08 7.88 10.93
N LYS A 42 -4.99 8.57 12.07
CA LYS A 42 -5.74 8.23 13.30
C LYS A 42 -7.25 8.09 13.11
N LYS A 43 -7.86 8.85 12.18
CA LYS A 43 -9.31 8.83 11.94
C LYS A 43 -9.80 7.58 11.19
N THR A 44 -8.98 7.06 10.28
CA THR A 44 -9.37 5.97 9.34
C THR A 44 -8.60 4.69 9.60
N ASN A 45 -7.59 4.72 10.47
CA ASN A 45 -6.62 3.65 10.71
C ASN A 45 -5.89 3.18 9.45
N LEU A 46 -5.82 4.04 8.42
CA LEU A 46 -5.06 3.79 7.20
C LEU A 46 -3.59 4.20 7.40
N ILE A 47 -2.71 3.53 6.68
CA ILE A 47 -1.29 3.84 6.64
C ILE A 47 -0.98 4.49 5.31
N GLU A 48 -0.32 5.63 5.36
CA GLU A 48 0.26 6.28 4.20
C GLU A 48 1.77 6.11 4.25
N ALA A 49 2.33 5.41 3.28
CA ALA A 49 3.77 5.23 3.14
C ALA A 49 4.30 6.11 2.01
N PHE A 50 5.18 7.05 2.37
CA PHE A 50 5.83 7.97 1.46
C PHE A 50 7.12 7.37 0.93
N HIS A 51 7.32 7.43 -0.39
CA HIS A 51 8.54 6.97 -1.05
C HIS A 51 8.84 7.84 -2.26
N SER A 52 10.00 8.49 -2.26
CA SER A 52 10.40 9.42 -3.32
C SER A 52 9.34 10.50 -3.55
N TYR A 53 8.77 10.59 -4.76
CA TYR A 53 7.77 11.58 -5.18
C TYR A 53 6.32 11.08 -5.08
N TYR A 54 6.06 9.94 -4.42
CA TYR A 54 4.72 9.38 -4.31
C TYR A 54 4.43 8.83 -2.91
N SER A 55 3.14 8.62 -2.63
CA SER A 55 2.70 7.94 -1.41
C SER A 55 1.67 6.86 -1.73
N VAL A 56 1.72 5.77 -0.98
CA VAL A 56 0.77 4.66 -1.07
C VAL A 56 -0.08 4.65 0.20
N VAL A 57 -1.39 4.75 0.05
CA VAL A 57 -2.34 4.61 1.15
C VAL A 57 -2.89 3.19 1.15
N TYR A 58 -2.82 2.50 2.28
CA TYR A 58 -3.27 1.13 2.42
C TYR A 58 -3.78 0.81 3.83
N SER A 59 -4.53 -0.28 3.97
CA SER A 59 -4.77 -0.90 5.27
C SER A 59 -3.89 -2.15 5.43
N GLU A 60 -3.44 -2.41 6.65
CA GLU A 60 -2.66 -3.61 6.98
C GLU A 60 -3.33 -4.45 8.06
N TYR A 61 -3.18 -5.76 7.94
CA TYR A 61 -3.65 -6.73 8.92
C TYR A 61 -2.54 -7.72 9.21
N PHE A 62 -2.19 -7.86 10.49
CA PHE A 62 -1.20 -8.82 10.95
C PHE A 62 -1.86 -10.05 11.55
N PHE A 63 -1.61 -11.20 10.91
CA PHE A 63 -2.05 -12.49 11.40
C PHE A 63 -0.89 -13.14 12.17
N LYS A 64 -0.85 -12.91 13.50
CA LYS A 64 0.22 -13.39 14.40
C LYS A 64 0.52 -14.88 14.25
N LYS A 65 -0.53 -15.72 14.14
CA LYS A 65 -0.41 -17.18 14.07
C LYS A 65 0.46 -17.68 12.90
N ASN A 66 0.51 -16.94 11.79
CA ASN A 66 1.20 -17.37 10.56
C ASN A 66 2.28 -16.36 10.11
N GLU A 67 2.55 -15.31 10.91
CA GLU A 67 3.43 -14.19 10.55
C GLU A 67 3.12 -13.54 9.18
N ILE A 68 1.84 -13.52 8.80
CA ILE A 68 1.40 -12.96 7.51
C ILE A 68 1.02 -11.50 7.70
N HIS A 69 1.66 -10.62 6.91
CA HIS A 69 1.24 -9.22 6.74
C HIS A 69 0.40 -9.09 5.49
N LYS A 70 -0.92 -8.93 5.65
CA LYS A 70 -1.80 -8.65 4.52
C LYS A 70 -1.95 -7.15 4.34
N VAL A 71 -1.69 -6.67 3.14
CA VAL A 71 -1.84 -5.27 2.77
C VAL A 71 -2.92 -5.12 1.70
N TYR A 72 -3.80 -4.15 1.89
CA TYR A 72 -4.87 -3.82 0.96
C TYR A 72 -4.67 -2.37 0.48
N PRO A 73 -4.13 -2.18 -0.73
CA PRO A 73 -3.93 -0.85 -1.30
C PRO A 73 -5.27 -0.13 -1.53
N VAL A 74 -5.36 1.12 -1.10
CA VAL A 74 -6.54 1.98 -1.27
C VAL A 74 -6.31 2.95 -2.42
N THR A 75 -5.21 3.71 -2.38
CA THR A 75 -4.87 4.67 -3.42
C THR A 75 -3.36 4.94 -3.48
N VAL A 76 -2.94 5.62 -4.54
CA VAL A 76 -1.60 6.16 -4.71
C VAL A 76 -1.72 7.66 -4.97
N LYS A 77 -0.84 8.47 -4.38
CA LYS A 77 -0.78 9.92 -4.57
C LYS A 77 0.60 10.32 -5.07
N ILE A 78 0.67 11.46 -5.76
CA ILE A 78 1.94 12.13 -6.12
C ILE A 78 2.10 13.27 -5.12
N TRP A 79 3.35 13.57 -4.76
CA TRP A 79 3.73 14.74 -3.98
C TRP A 79 4.50 15.73 -4.84
#